data_AF-A0ABD3PDH8-F1
#
_entry.id   AF-A0ABD3PDH8-F1
#
_cell.length_a   1.000
_cell.length_b   1.000
_cell.length_c   1.000
_cell.angle_alpha   90.00
_cell.angle_beta   90.00
_cell.angle_gamma   90.00
#
_symmetry.space_group_name_H-M   'P 1'
#
loop_
_entity.id
_entity.type
_entity.pdbx_description
1 polymer ?
#
loop_
_entity_poly.entity_id
_entity_poly.type
_entity_poly.pdbx_seq_one_letter_code
_entity_poly.pdbx_strand_id
1 'polypeptide(L)'
;MTTRFVLLSLAIAVDNDAVASFQIPYINRARPSQLMNRWTSLSMVASGTGMGMGTQKKNGSKGMGKKSSSSKNDKKNGASPPFDVAKSLTKSEKLYEELLTESAKAYHAADEFDEDNLDVTSEYVVAARAKPGSSSLAAASDWIPVAQICIVRPVHDEEKDGVLDPSVPAAVSYYCREINHAACLASPSTFNALPRNFVEYSVEPNDSFFKYVYEEVIRGKSSSGSFEEGGSTVLMTKSKAREILGLQAGCKDPVLIKQAYRKMAFDLHPDRFVNSERTEEEIDTSSKKFLSVKIAYEALTSGVRGSVDANGDAKSWYESLGGKSRTEFFGPIELMSMEKAGALCNKAFKSAVACVDPDLTMAFVARNQAAKR
;
A
#
# COMPACT_ATOMS: atom_id res chain seq x y z
N MET A 1 20.63 21.79 38.36
CA MET A 1 21.18 21.77 36.99
C MET A 1 22.41 20.88 37.03
N THR A 2 22.26 19.64 36.58
CA THR A 2 23.29 18.59 36.70
C THR A 2 23.45 17.94 35.34
N THR A 3 24.51 18.32 34.63
CA THR A 3 24.92 17.76 33.35
C THR A 3 25.71 16.46 33.62
N ARG A 4 25.30 15.33 33.03
CA ARG A 4 26.09 14.09 33.02
C ARG A 4 26.64 13.87 31.61
N PHE A 5 27.96 13.86 31.50
CA PHE A 5 28.70 13.32 30.35
C PHE A 5 28.72 11.79 30.46
N VAL A 6 28.46 11.09 29.36
CA VAL A 6 28.77 9.66 29.20
C VAL A 6 29.85 9.54 28.13
N LEU A 7 31.06 9.22 28.57
CA LEU A 7 32.17 8.75 27.75
C LEU A 7 31.93 7.27 27.46
N LEU A 8 31.91 6.87 26.18
CA LEU A 8 31.84 5.48 25.77
C LEU A 8 33.23 5.00 25.32
N SER A 9 33.69 3.90 25.91
CA SER A 9 35.02 3.30 25.72
C SER A 9 35.10 2.49 24.42
N LEU A 10 36.20 2.66 23.68
CA LEU A 10 36.57 1.87 22.50
C LEU A 10 37.40 0.65 22.96
N ALA A 11 37.00 -0.57 22.61
CA ALA A 11 37.82 -1.77 22.74
C ALA A 11 38.42 -2.11 21.37
N ILE A 12 39.75 -2.17 21.29
CA ILE A 12 40.49 -2.63 20.11
C ILE A 12 41.09 -4.00 20.46
N ALA A 13 40.75 -5.02 19.68
CA ALA A 13 41.52 -6.27 19.62
C ALA A 13 42.39 -6.21 18.37
N VAL A 14 43.71 -6.29 18.57
CA VAL A 14 44.70 -6.37 17.48
C VAL A 14 45.07 -7.84 17.33
N ASP A 15 44.79 -8.43 16.17
CA ASP A 15 45.47 -9.62 15.71
C ASP A 15 45.96 -9.37 14.28
N ASN A 16 47.21 -9.74 14.02
CA ASN A 16 48.01 -9.26 12.89
C ASN A 16 47.55 -9.89 11.55
N ASP A 17 47.63 -9.08 10.50
CA ASP A 17 47.57 -9.43 9.05
C ASP A 17 46.24 -9.50 8.29
N ALA A 18 45.15 -8.90 8.80
CA ALA A 18 44.06 -8.47 7.91
C ALA A 18 43.26 -7.29 8.49
N VAL A 19 43.44 -6.09 7.95
CA VAL A 19 42.52 -4.97 8.20
C VAL A 19 41.28 -5.18 7.33
N ALA A 20 40.34 -5.97 7.82
CA ALA A 20 38.97 -5.96 7.33
C ALA A 20 38.20 -4.91 8.14
N SER A 21 37.85 -3.79 7.52
CA SER A 21 36.93 -2.83 8.12
C SER A 21 35.52 -3.44 8.11
N PHE A 22 35.14 -4.10 9.19
CA PHE A 22 33.75 -4.39 9.46
C PHE A 22 33.11 -3.13 10.03
N GLN A 23 32.29 -2.44 9.22
CA GLN A 23 31.26 -1.58 9.77
C GLN A 23 30.29 -2.49 10.54
N ILE A 24 30.36 -2.44 11.86
CA ILE A 24 29.26 -2.88 12.71
C ILE A 24 28.14 -1.87 12.44
N PRO A 25 27.01 -2.24 11.81
CA PRO A 25 25.86 -1.35 11.81
C PRO A 25 25.47 -1.16 13.27
N TYR A 26 25.59 0.08 13.75
CA TYR A 26 24.89 0.51 14.95
C TYR A 26 23.39 0.31 14.67
N ILE A 27 22.86 -0.84 15.07
CA ILE A 27 21.43 -1.06 15.21
C ILE A 27 21.05 -0.26 16.46
N ASN A 28 20.74 1.01 16.25
CA ASN A 28 19.86 1.71 17.17
C ASN A 28 18.54 0.93 17.16
N ARG A 29 18.32 0.08 18.17
CA ARG A 29 16.99 -0.30 18.63
C ARG A 29 16.32 0.95 19.19
N ALA A 30 16.00 1.89 18.31
CA ALA A 30 14.85 2.73 18.48
C ALA A 30 13.77 2.02 17.67
N ARG A 31 12.83 1.35 18.35
CA ARG A 31 11.52 1.07 17.74
C ARG A 31 11.10 2.41 17.11
N PRO A 32 10.75 2.45 15.81
CA PRO A 32 10.24 3.69 15.26
C PRO A 32 9.05 4.07 16.14
N SER A 33 9.18 5.20 16.84
CA SER A 33 8.05 5.83 17.47
C SER A 33 7.00 5.96 16.38
N GLN A 34 5.89 5.25 16.53
CA GLN A 34 4.70 5.42 15.70
C GLN A 34 4.10 6.80 16.00
N LEU A 35 4.83 7.86 15.67
CA LEU A 35 4.27 9.19 15.44
C LEU A 35 3.62 9.14 14.06
N MET A 36 2.56 8.34 13.96
CA MET A 36 1.62 8.47 12.86
C MET A 36 0.78 9.71 13.12
N ASN A 37 1.02 10.74 12.30
CA ASN A 37 -0.06 11.63 11.92
C ASN A 37 -1.26 10.75 11.56
N ARG A 38 -2.38 10.90 12.28
CA ARG A 38 -3.64 10.21 11.98
C ARG A 38 -4.14 10.66 10.61
N TRP A 39 -4.16 9.77 9.64
CA TRP A 39 -4.87 9.98 8.38
C TRP A 39 -6.22 9.29 8.51
N THR A 40 -7.29 10.02 8.22
CA THR A 40 -8.65 9.48 8.13
C THR A 40 -8.65 8.29 7.17
N SER A 41 -9.33 7.20 7.55
CA SER A 41 -9.66 6.10 6.63
C SER A 41 -10.01 6.66 5.24
N LEU A 42 -9.57 6.02 4.15
CA LEU A 42 -9.90 6.46 2.80
C LEU A 42 -11.43 6.45 2.56
N SER A 43 -12.19 5.73 3.38
CA SER A 43 -13.66 5.79 3.40
C SER A 43 -14.25 7.11 3.95
N MET A 44 -13.47 7.93 4.67
CA MET A 44 -13.96 9.13 5.37
C MET A 44 -13.81 10.46 4.61
N VAL A 45 -13.30 10.46 3.38
CA VAL A 45 -13.13 11.71 2.60
C VAL A 45 -14.43 12.14 1.87
N ALA A 46 -15.48 11.31 1.82
CA ALA A 46 -16.65 11.56 0.97
C ALA A 46 -18.05 11.43 1.62
N SER A 47 -18.18 11.47 2.95
CA SER A 47 -19.50 11.43 3.62
C SER A 47 -20.06 12.83 3.86
N GLY A 48 -20.40 13.52 2.76
CA GLY A 48 -20.93 14.88 2.75
C GLY A 48 -22.22 15.05 1.95
N THR A 49 -23.22 14.19 2.14
CA THR A 49 -24.62 14.40 1.69
C THR A 49 -25.52 13.55 2.59
N GLY A 50 -26.67 13.94 3.13
CA GLY A 50 -27.46 15.15 3.17
C GLY A 50 -28.69 14.76 4.01
N MET A 51 -28.96 15.47 5.11
CA MET A 51 -30.07 15.18 6.01
C MET A 51 -31.41 15.53 5.31
N GLY A 52 -32.19 14.51 4.98
CA GLY A 52 -33.55 14.66 4.45
C GLY A 52 -34.61 14.25 5.48
N MET A 53 -34.92 15.17 6.39
CA MET A 53 -35.98 15.05 7.38
C MET A 53 -37.35 15.24 6.70
N GLY A 54 -38.22 14.23 6.75
CA GLY A 54 -39.58 14.29 6.20
C GLY A 54 -40.60 13.64 7.12
N THR A 55 -41.19 14.42 8.02
CA THR A 55 -42.27 14.04 8.92
C THR A 55 -43.65 14.15 8.26
N GLN A 56 -44.43 13.06 8.39
CA GLN A 56 -45.89 12.93 8.52
C GLN A 56 -46.86 13.60 7.51
N LYS A 57 -47.78 12.79 6.97
CA LYS A 57 -49.21 12.88 7.33
C LYS A 57 -50.04 11.62 7.02
N LYS A 58 -50.93 11.31 7.99
CA LYS A 58 -51.94 10.24 8.05
C LYS A 58 -53.10 10.43 7.07
N ASN A 59 -53.66 9.32 6.61
CA ASN A 59 -55.08 8.93 6.55
C ASN A 59 -55.08 7.45 6.08
N GLY A 60 -55.66 6.43 6.70
CA GLY A 60 -56.82 6.32 7.57
C GLY A 60 -57.85 5.43 6.87
N SER A 61 -57.81 4.11 7.04
CA SER A 61 -58.99 3.23 6.85
C SER A 61 -58.75 1.82 7.41
N LYS A 62 -59.74 1.35 8.18
CA LYS A 62 -59.81 0.11 8.95
C LYS A 62 -60.16 -1.08 8.06
N GLY A 63 -59.57 -2.24 8.35
CA GLY A 63 -60.02 -3.53 7.80
C GLY A 63 -59.50 -4.70 8.63
N MET A 64 -60.25 -5.10 9.66
CA MET A 64 -60.03 -6.33 10.43
C MET A 64 -60.35 -7.56 9.56
N GLY A 65 -59.47 -8.56 9.59
CA GLY A 65 -59.70 -9.85 8.94
C GLY A 65 -58.72 -10.92 9.38
N LYS A 66 -58.81 -11.36 10.64
CA LYS A 66 -58.21 -12.63 11.10
C LYS A 66 -59.00 -13.78 10.46
N LYS A 67 -58.35 -14.65 9.68
CA LYS A 67 -58.68 -16.08 9.62
C LYS A 67 -57.44 -16.89 9.27
N SER A 68 -57.17 -17.84 10.15
CA SER A 68 -56.09 -18.81 10.16
C SER A 68 -56.35 -19.99 9.22
N SER A 69 -55.25 -20.67 8.91
CA SER A 69 -55.09 -22.08 8.51
C SER A 69 -55.70 -22.56 7.18
N SER A 70 -54.85 -22.95 6.23
CA SER A 70 -54.41 -24.35 6.17
C SER A 70 -53.29 -24.56 5.15
N SER A 71 -52.43 -25.51 5.50
CA SER A 71 -51.30 -26.08 4.79
C SER A 71 -51.50 -26.35 3.29
N LYS A 72 -50.55 -25.87 2.47
CA LYS A 72 -50.05 -26.66 1.34
C LYS A 72 -48.53 -26.79 1.46
N ASN A 73 -48.16 -28.06 1.62
CA ASN A 73 -46.85 -28.59 1.88
C ASN A 73 -46.11 -28.68 0.54
N ASP A 74 -45.59 -27.56 0.03
CA ASP A 74 -44.60 -27.60 -1.05
C ASP A 74 -43.22 -27.72 -0.43
N LYS A 75 -42.72 -28.96 -0.35
CA LYS A 75 -41.29 -29.27 -0.18
C LYS A 75 -40.51 -28.68 -1.37
N LYS A 76 -40.27 -27.37 -1.34
CA LYS A 76 -39.19 -26.76 -2.10
C LYS A 76 -37.91 -27.19 -1.40
N ASN A 77 -37.12 -28.03 -2.08
CA ASN A 77 -35.74 -28.31 -1.74
C ASN A 77 -35.08 -26.99 -1.30
N GLY A 78 -34.75 -26.91 -0.02
CA GLY A 78 -34.25 -25.70 0.63
C GLY A 78 -32.84 -25.41 0.16
N ALA A 79 -32.71 -24.89 -1.06
CA ALA A 79 -31.52 -24.16 -1.44
C ALA A 79 -31.44 -22.97 -0.48
N SER A 80 -30.34 -22.90 0.27
CA SER A 80 -30.01 -21.71 1.03
C SER A 80 -30.15 -20.48 0.11
N PRO A 81 -30.65 -19.34 0.62
CA PRO A 81 -30.75 -18.15 -0.19
C PRO A 81 -29.37 -17.81 -0.77
N PRO A 82 -29.30 -17.29 -2.01
CA PRO A 82 -28.03 -16.96 -2.64
C PRO A 82 -27.26 -15.97 -1.75
N PHE A 83 -25.94 -16.12 -1.74
CA PHE A 83 -25.06 -15.27 -0.95
C PHE A 83 -25.22 -13.80 -1.37
N ASP A 84 -25.69 -12.97 -0.43
CA ASP A 84 -25.89 -11.53 -0.64
C ASP A 84 -24.58 -10.79 -0.33
N VAL A 85 -23.78 -10.60 -1.39
CA VAL A 85 -22.46 -9.95 -1.30
C VAL A 85 -22.55 -8.48 -0.88
N ALA A 86 -23.61 -7.76 -1.29
CA ALA A 86 -23.78 -6.36 -0.92
C ALA A 86 -24.02 -6.24 0.59
N LYS A 87 -24.92 -7.07 1.13
CA LYS A 87 -25.15 -7.13 2.58
C LYS A 87 -23.93 -7.61 3.35
N SER A 88 -23.15 -8.53 2.79
CA SER A 88 -21.90 -9.01 3.42
C SER A 88 -20.87 -7.88 3.49
N LEU A 89 -20.67 -7.15 2.39
CA LEU A 89 -19.77 -6.00 2.32
C LEU A 89 -20.17 -4.90 3.32
N THR A 90 -21.44 -4.51 3.39
CA THR A 90 -21.90 -3.51 4.37
C THR A 90 -21.68 -3.94 5.82
N LYS A 91 -21.79 -5.24 6.12
CA LYS A 91 -21.46 -5.76 7.47
C LYS A 91 -19.96 -5.71 7.72
N SER A 92 -19.17 -6.06 6.70
CA SER A 92 -17.73 -6.03 6.76
C SER A 92 -17.19 -4.61 6.96
N GLU A 93 -17.76 -3.61 6.29
CA GLU A 93 -17.38 -2.20 6.49
C GLU A 93 -17.62 -1.72 7.92
N LYS A 94 -18.74 -2.12 8.54
CA LYS A 94 -19.00 -1.83 9.96
C LYS A 94 -17.98 -2.50 10.87
N LEU A 95 -17.68 -3.77 10.61
CA LEU A 95 -16.66 -4.50 11.37
C LEU A 95 -15.27 -3.86 11.19
N TYR A 96 -14.95 -3.35 10.01
CA TYR A 96 -13.72 -2.63 9.74
C TYR A 96 -13.58 -1.41 10.65
N GLU A 97 -14.60 -0.57 10.73
CA GLU A 97 -14.63 0.60 11.62
C GLU A 97 -14.57 0.22 13.10
N GLU A 98 -15.26 -0.86 13.49
CA GLU A 98 -15.23 -1.40 14.85
C GLU A 98 -13.80 -1.85 15.23
N LEU A 99 -13.13 -2.63 14.38
CA LEU A 99 -11.77 -3.13 14.64
C LEU A 99 -10.76 -1.98 14.76
N LEU A 100 -10.84 -0.96 13.90
CA LEU A 100 -9.96 0.21 14.01
C LEU A 100 -10.24 1.02 15.28
N THR A 101 -11.51 1.15 15.66
CA THR A 101 -11.90 1.86 16.89
C THR A 101 -11.44 1.11 18.14
N GLU A 102 -11.57 -0.22 18.15
CA GLU A 102 -11.07 -1.09 19.22
C GLU A 102 -9.55 -1.00 19.33
N SER A 103 -8.84 -1.07 18.21
CA SER A 103 -7.38 -0.93 18.19
C SER A 103 -6.91 0.42 18.74
N ALA A 104 -7.58 1.52 18.37
CA ALA A 104 -7.22 2.84 18.88
C ALA A 104 -7.46 2.96 20.39
N LYS A 105 -8.55 2.37 20.90
CA LYS A 105 -8.83 2.33 22.34
C LYS A 105 -7.81 1.47 23.09
N ALA A 106 -7.45 0.30 22.54
CA ALA A 106 -6.47 -0.59 23.13
C ALA A 106 -5.10 0.09 23.23
N TYR A 107 -4.68 0.80 22.18
CA TYR A 107 -3.42 1.55 22.19
C TYR A 107 -3.40 2.63 23.28
N HIS A 108 -4.48 3.40 23.43
CA HIS A 108 -4.58 4.40 24.50
C HIS A 108 -4.66 3.82 25.92
N ALA A 109 -5.12 2.57 26.07
CA ALA A 109 -5.17 1.89 27.35
C ALA A 109 -3.85 1.17 27.69
N ALA A 110 -3.05 0.80 26.69
CA ALA A 110 -1.77 0.12 26.84
C ALA A 110 -0.66 1.02 27.41
N ASP A 111 -0.81 2.35 27.33
CA ASP A 111 0.05 3.29 28.05
C ASP A 111 0.01 3.07 29.59
N GLU A 112 -0.94 2.28 30.10
CA GLU A 112 -1.10 1.93 31.52
C GLU A 112 -0.83 0.43 31.86
N PHE A 113 -0.71 -0.51 30.89
CA PHE A 113 -0.60 -1.97 31.14
C PHE A 113 0.23 -2.73 30.07
N ASP A 114 0.81 -3.87 30.47
CA ASP A 114 1.69 -4.79 29.71
C ASP A 114 1.52 -4.79 28.17
N GLU A 115 2.50 -4.22 27.47
CA GLU A 115 2.61 -4.19 26.00
C GLU A 115 2.62 -5.59 25.36
N ASP A 116 3.01 -6.63 26.12
CA ASP A 116 3.28 -7.98 25.62
C ASP A 116 2.03 -8.77 25.21
N ASN A 117 0.82 -8.27 25.50
CA ASN A 117 -0.45 -8.91 25.14
C ASN A 117 -1.30 -8.09 24.14
N LEU A 118 -0.75 -7.07 23.51
CA LEU A 118 -1.52 -6.26 22.56
C LEU A 118 -1.68 -6.98 21.21
N ASP A 119 -2.91 -7.03 20.69
CA ASP A 119 -3.13 -7.39 19.29
C ASP A 119 -2.59 -6.27 18.38
N VAL A 120 -1.94 -6.67 17.29
CA VAL A 120 -1.52 -5.78 16.21
C VAL A 120 -2.66 -5.67 15.21
N THR A 121 -3.01 -4.43 14.91
CA THR A 121 -3.92 -4.10 13.81
C THR A 121 -3.11 -3.58 12.63
N SER A 122 -3.21 -4.26 11.48
CA SER A 122 -2.54 -3.87 10.24
C SER A 122 -3.57 -3.59 9.16
N GLU A 123 -3.40 -2.47 8.45
CA GLU A 123 -4.23 -2.09 7.30
C GLU A 123 -3.47 -2.35 5.99
N TYR A 124 -4.19 -2.86 5.00
CA TYR A 124 -3.67 -3.18 3.68
C TYR A 124 -4.59 -2.64 2.59
N VAL A 125 -4.00 -2.26 1.46
CA VAL A 125 -4.75 -1.91 0.25
C VAL A 125 -4.69 -3.11 -0.71
N VAL A 126 -5.86 -3.54 -1.17
CA VAL A 126 -6.01 -4.58 -2.18
C VAL A 126 -6.20 -3.92 -3.54
N ALA A 127 -5.37 -4.32 -4.49
CA ALA A 127 -5.53 -3.94 -5.89
C ALA A 127 -5.94 -5.14 -6.74
N ALA A 128 -6.66 -4.87 -7.83
CA ALA A 128 -7.12 -5.87 -8.77
C ALA A 128 -6.70 -5.52 -10.20
N ARG A 129 -6.45 -6.55 -11.02
CA ARG A 129 -6.24 -6.41 -12.46
C ARG A 129 -6.82 -7.61 -13.21
N ALA A 130 -6.97 -7.48 -14.53
CA ALA A 130 -7.21 -8.63 -15.38
C ALA A 130 -5.91 -9.45 -15.52
N LYS A 131 -6.03 -10.78 -15.50
CA LYS A 131 -4.92 -11.69 -15.76
C LYS A 131 -4.25 -11.34 -17.09
N PRO A 132 -2.91 -11.29 -17.15
CA PRO A 132 -2.20 -11.12 -18.41
C PRO A 132 -2.69 -12.14 -19.45
N GLY A 133 -3.06 -11.67 -20.65
CA GLY A 133 -3.56 -12.52 -21.74
C GLY A 133 -5.03 -12.98 -21.63
N SER A 134 -5.72 -12.74 -20.50
CA SER A 134 -7.12 -13.19 -20.33
C SER A 134 -8.16 -12.17 -20.81
N SER A 135 -7.79 -10.91 -20.98
CA SER A 135 -8.68 -9.85 -21.41
C SER A 135 -7.93 -8.76 -22.18
N SER A 136 -8.55 -8.27 -23.26
CA SER A 136 -8.06 -7.09 -23.99
C SER A 136 -8.41 -5.77 -23.29
N LEU A 137 -9.22 -5.81 -22.21
CA LEU A 137 -9.76 -4.63 -21.55
C LEU A 137 -8.64 -3.73 -21.04
N ALA A 138 -8.49 -2.57 -21.68
CA ALA A 138 -7.45 -1.61 -21.36
C ALA A 138 -7.56 -1.07 -19.94
N ALA A 139 -8.79 -0.88 -19.48
CA ALA A 139 -9.10 -0.33 -18.16
C ALA A 139 -8.49 -1.13 -17.00
N ALA A 140 -8.38 -2.46 -17.15
CA ALA A 140 -7.90 -3.37 -16.11
C ALA A 140 -6.57 -4.04 -16.46
N SER A 141 -5.77 -3.45 -17.36
CA SER A 141 -4.49 -4.05 -17.79
C SER A 141 -3.35 -3.90 -16.78
N ASP A 142 -3.55 -3.15 -15.71
CA ASP A 142 -2.60 -2.94 -14.63
C ASP A 142 -3.36 -2.90 -13.28
N TRP A 143 -2.64 -2.95 -12.17
CA TRP A 143 -3.24 -2.95 -10.83
C TRP A 143 -4.02 -1.66 -10.53
N ILE A 144 -5.21 -1.85 -9.96
CA ILE A 144 -6.14 -0.80 -9.57
C ILE A 144 -6.51 -1.02 -8.11
N PRO A 145 -6.29 -0.07 -7.18
CA PRO A 145 -6.79 -0.16 -5.81
C PRO A 145 -8.32 -0.28 -5.82
N VAL A 146 -8.87 -1.27 -5.13
CA VAL A 146 -10.32 -1.55 -5.14
C VAL A 146 -10.92 -1.78 -3.76
N ALA A 147 -10.11 -2.13 -2.76
CA ALA A 147 -10.58 -2.36 -1.40
C ALA A 147 -9.46 -2.13 -0.38
N GLN A 148 -9.85 -1.97 0.88
CA GLN A 148 -8.97 -1.98 2.04
C GLN A 148 -9.30 -3.17 2.93
N ILE A 149 -8.30 -3.80 3.53
CA ILE A 149 -8.46 -4.87 4.50
C ILE A 149 -7.77 -4.46 5.80
N CYS A 150 -8.45 -4.65 6.92
CA CYS A 150 -7.82 -4.61 8.24
C CYS A 150 -7.70 -6.03 8.79
N ILE A 151 -6.58 -6.31 9.45
CA ILE A 151 -6.29 -7.59 10.10
C ILE A 151 -5.86 -7.31 11.52
N VAL A 152 -6.52 -7.96 12.48
CA VAL A 152 -6.19 -7.90 13.91
C VAL A 152 -5.72 -9.27 14.35
N ARG A 153 -4.49 -9.35 14.83
CA ARG A 153 -3.82 -10.60 15.19
C ARG A 153 -2.87 -10.38 16.38
N PRO A 154 -2.54 -11.44 17.14
CA PRO A 154 -1.51 -11.36 18.17
C PRO A 154 -0.15 -10.95 17.58
N VAL A 155 0.69 -10.30 18.38
CA VAL A 155 2.13 -10.16 18.07
C VAL A 155 2.74 -11.56 18.06
N HIS A 156 3.44 -11.91 16.99
CA HIS A 156 4.32 -13.08 16.97
C HIS A 156 5.76 -12.58 16.90
N ASP A 157 6.63 -13.08 17.78
CA ASP A 157 8.04 -12.67 17.88
C ASP A 157 8.89 -12.95 16.62
N GLU A 158 8.33 -13.62 15.61
CA GLU A 158 9.01 -13.99 14.35
C GLU A 158 8.43 -13.30 13.11
N GLU A 159 8.20 -11.99 13.15
CA GLU A 159 8.02 -11.22 11.90
C GLU A 159 9.34 -11.28 11.10
N LYS A 160 9.37 -12.11 10.05
CA LYS A 160 10.49 -12.17 9.11
C LYS A 160 10.34 -11.03 8.11
N ASP A 161 11.29 -10.09 8.14
CA ASP A 161 11.37 -8.99 7.18
C ASP A 161 11.18 -9.50 5.74
N GLY A 162 10.21 -8.92 5.03
CA GLY A 162 9.96 -9.17 3.61
C GLY A 162 9.11 -10.41 3.28
N VAL A 163 8.61 -11.16 4.27
CA VAL A 163 7.67 -12.27 4.04
C VAL A 163 6.23 -11.79 4.25
N LEU A 164 5.35 -12.06 3.28
CA LEU A 164 3.93 -11.78 3.44
C LEU A 164 3.34 -12.62 4.57
N ASP A 165 2.75 -11.96 5.55
CA ASP A 165 2.03 -12.59 6.64
C ASP A 165 0.92 -13.51 6.09
N PRO A 166 0.86 -14.80 6.49
CA PRO A 166 -0.11 -15.77 5.99
C PRO A 166 -1.58 -15.39 6.27
N SER A 167 -1.84 -14.49 7.23
CA SER A 167 -3.17 -13.94 7.48
C SER A 167 -3.68 -13.09 6.30
N VAL A 168 -2.77 -12.45 5.55
CA VAL A 168 -3.12 -11.57 4.43
C VAL A 168 -3.72 -12.34 3.23
N PRO A 169 -3.05 -13.35 2.65
CA PRO A 169 -3.65 -14.12 1.55
C PRO A 169 -4.91 -14.87 2.00
N ALA A 170 -4.99 -15.27 3.28
CA ALA A 170 -6.20 -15.86 3.84
C ALA A 170 -7.36 -14.86 3.88
N ALA A 171 -7.14 -13.62 4.35
CA ALA A 171 -8.14 -12.56 4.37
C ALA A 171 -8.60 -12.18 2.95
N VAL A 172 -7.68 -12.01 2.01
CA VAL A 172 -8.00 -11.73 0.59
C VAL A 172 -8.83 -12.86 -0.01
N SER A 173 -8.49 -14.12 0.29
CA SER A 173 -9.23 -15.29 -0.19
C SER A 173 -10.64 -15.35 0.42
N TYR A 174 -10.76 -15.07 1.71
CA TYR A 174 -12.04 -15.09 2.42
C TYR A 174 -13.00 -14.01 1.92
N TYR A 175 -12.49 -12.80 1.69
CA TYR A 175 -13.27 -11.64 1.23
C TYR A 175 -13.27 -11.44 -0.29
N CYS A 176 -12.82 -12.42 -1.09
CA CYS A 176 -12.65 -12.25 -2.53
C CYS A 176 -13.95 -11.83 -3.26
N ARG A 177 -15.12 -12.24 -2.74
CA ARG A 177 -16.43 -11.87 -3.29
C ARG A 177 -16.74 -10.41 -3.03
N GLU A 178 -16.52 -9.95 -1.80
CA GLU A 178 -16.69 -8.57 -1.35
C GLU A 178 -15.71 -7.63 -2.04
N ILE A 179 -14.43 -8.01 -2.17
CA ILE A 179 -13.41 -7.25 -2.87
C ILE A 179 -13.78 -7.09 -4.36
N ASN A 180 -14.20 -8.18 -5.02
CA ASN A 180 -14.69 -8.10 -6.39
C ASN A 180 -15.92 -7.19 -6.52
N HIS A 181 -16.84 -7.27 -5.56
CA HIS A 181 -18.02 -6.43 -5.54
C HIS A 181 -17.68 -4.94 -5.34
N ALA A 182 -16.75 -4.62 -4.45
CA ALA A 182 -16.23 -3.26 -4.26
C ALA A 182 -15.63 -2.71 -5.58
N ALA A 183 -14.84 -3.51 -6.29
CA ALA A 183 -14.31 -3.16 -7.61
C ALA A 183 -15.43 -2.86 -8.62
N CYS A 184 -16.48 -3.69 -8.66
CA CYS A 184 -17.65 -3.50 -9.51
C CYS A 184 -18.47 -2.25 -9.15
N LEU A 185 -18.55 -1.88 -7.87
CA LEU A 185 -19.21 -0.65 -7.43
C LEU A 185 -18.40 0.59 -7.85
N ALA A 186 -17.08 0.54 -7.67
CA ALA A 186 -16.19 1.66 -7.97
C ALA A 186 -15.98 1.89 -9.48
N SER A 187 -15.88 0.82 -10.29
CA SER A 187 -15.79 0.92 -11.75
C SER A 187 -16.65 -0.15 -12.45
N PRO A 188 -17.98 0.07 -12.55
CA PRO A 188 -18.90 -0.90 -13.13
C PRO A 188 -18.56 -1.28 -14.56
N SER A 189 -18.16 -0.32 -15.40
CA SER A 189 -17.81 -0.54 -16.81
C SER A 189 -16.57 -1.40 -16.99
N THR A 190 -15.69 -1.43 -15.98
CA THR A 190 -14.44 -2.20 -16.02
C THR A 190 -14.66 -3.60 -15.46
N PHE A 191 -15.11 -3.69 -14.20
CA PHE A 191 -15.09 -4.96 -13.47
C PHE A 191 -16.33 -5.82 -13.69
N ASN A 192 -17.49 -5.27 -14.07
CA ASN A 192 -18.62 -6.11 -14.48
C ASN A 192 -18.40 -6.79 -15.84
N ALA A 193 -17.53 -6.23 -16.68
CA ALA A 193 -17.16 -6.81 -17.97
C ALA A 193 -16.11 -7.92 -17.85
N LEU A 194 -15.50 -8.11 -16.67
CA LEU A 194 -14.47 -9.12 -16.45
C LEU A 194 -15.06 -10.37 -15.77
N PRO A 195 -14.87 -11.57 -16.36
CA PRO A 195 -15.12 -12.81 -15.64
C PRO A 195 -14.32 -12.87 -14.35
N ARG A 196 -14.94 -13.28 -13.24
CA ARG A 196 -14.28 -13.27 -11.91
C ARG A 196 -12.99 -14.11 -11.86
N ASN A 197 -12.96 -15.22 -12.60
CA ASN A 197 -11.78 -16.10 -12.70
C ASN A 197 -10.60 -15.47 -13.48
N PHE A 198 -10.85 -14.35 -14.17
CA PHE A 198 -9.85 -13.56 -14.88
C PHE A 198 -9.35 -12.37 -14.06
N VAL A 199 -9.82 -12.19 -12.83
CA VAL A 199 -9.32 -11.15 -11.93
C VAL A 199 -8.22 -11.74 -11.04
N GLU A 200 -7.10 -11.04 -10.95
CA GLU A 200 -6.04 -11.28 -9.98
C GLU A 200 -6.04 -10.16 -8.93
N TYR A 201 -5.53 -10.48 -7.75
CA TYR A 201 -5.42 -9.57 -6.62
C TYR A 201 -3.95 -9.40 -6.21
N SER A 202 -3.62 -8.22 -5.74
CA SER A 202 -2.37 -7.90 -5.05
C SER A 202 -2.68 -7.15 -3.77
N VAL A 203 -1.70 -7.07 -2.88
CA VAL A 203 -1.83 -6.40 -1.59
C VAL A 203 -0.54 -5.67 -1.25
N GLU A 204 -0.67 -4.56 -0.55
CA GLU A 204 0.46 -3.88 0.12
C GLU A 204 -0.02 -3.23 1.42
N PRO A 205 0.86 -3.02 2.40
CA PRO A 205 0.53 -2.26 3.60
C PRO A 205 0.03 -0.86 3.26
N ASN A 206 -0.94 -0.35 4.02
CA ASN A 206 -1.55 0.95 3.80
C ASN A 206 -0.52 2.08 3.77
N ASP A 207 0.50 2.04 4.62
CA ASP A 207 1.59 3.02 4.64
C ASP A 207 2.41 3.02 3.35
N SER A 208 2.73 1.82 2.84
CA SER A 208 3.46 1.64 1.59
C SER A 208 2.66 2.21 0.42
N PHE A 209 1.36 1.90 0.37
CA PHE A 209 0.43 2.47 -0.60
C PHE A 209 0.39 4.00 -0.51
N PHE A 210 0.19 4.56 0.68
CA PHE A 210 0.07 6.00 0.85
C PHE A 210 1.34 6.73 0.40
N LYS A 211 2.51 6.22 0.82
CA LYS A 211 3.81 6.82 0.54
C LYS A 211 4.17 6.77 -0.95
N TYR A 212 4.00 5.63 -1.60
CA TYR A 212 4.52 5.39 -2.95
C TYR A 212 3.48 5.45 -4.05
N VAL A 213 2.20 5.26 -3.72
CA VAL A 213 1.11 5.24 -4.69
C VAL A 213 0.25 6.47 -4.53
N TYR A 214 -0.39 6.69 -3.38
CA TYR A 214 -1.34 7.79 -3.20
C TYR A 214 -0.69 9.17 -3.34
N GLU A 215 0.40 9.43 -2.62
CA GLU A 215 1.10 10.72 -2.69
C GLU A 215 1.64 10.99 -4.11
N GLU A 216 2.25 9.99 -4.75
CA GLU A 216 2.83 10.13 -6.10
C GLU A 216 1.77 10.27 -7.20
N VAL A 217 0.71 9.47 -7.16
CA VAL A 217 -0.26 9.35 -8.25
C VAL A 217 -1.41 10.32 -8.12
N ILE A 218 -1.94 10.49 -6.90
CA ILE A 218 -3.17 11.24 -6.63
C ILE A 218 -2.85 12.67 -6.21
N ARG A 219 -1.91 12.85 -5.28
CA ARG A 219 -1.50 14.19 -4.83
C ARG A 219 -0.40 14.81 -5.69
N GLY A 220 0.26 14.02 -6.54
CA GLY A 220 1.36 14.48 -7.38
C GLY A 220 2.63 14.84 -6.61
N LYS A 221 2.76 14.41 -5.34
CA LYS A 221 3.98 14.58 -4.55
C LYS A 221 4.91 13.42 -4.83
N SER A 222 6.10 13.69 -5.36
CA SER A 222 7.03 12.62 -5.68
C SER A 222 7.51 11.90 -4.42
N SER A 223 7.31 10.58 -4.39
CA SER A 223 7.78 9.69 -3.32
C SER A 223 9.30 9.50 -3.32
N SER A 224 9.96 9.91 -4.41
CA SER A 224 11.42 9.80 -4.63
C SER A 224 12.27 10.66 -3.70
N GLY A 225 11.66 11.39 -2.76
CA GLY A 225 12.35 12.25 -1.82
C GLY A 225 12.42 13.71 -2.26
N SER A 226 12.67 14.56 -1.29
CA SER A 226 12.99 15.97 -1.47
C SER A 226 14.49 16.20 -1.39
N PHE A 227 14.97 17.25 -2.05
CA PHE A 227 16.36 17.69 -1.96
C PHE A 227 16.40 19.16 -1.53
N GLU A 228 17.51 19.59 -0.94
CA GLU A 228 17.70 20.99 -0.60
C GLU A 228 18.23 21.76 -1.81
N GLU A 229 17.53 22.83 -2.18
CA GLU A 229 17.94 23.79 -3.21
C GLU A 229 17.75 25.20 -2.63
N GLY A 230 18.83 25.96 -2.49
CA GLY A 230 18.78 27.34 -2.00
C GLY A 230 18.23 27.51 -0.57
N GLY A 231 18.39 26.51 0.30
CA GLY A 231 17.89 26.53 1.68
C GLY A 231 16.42 26.16 1.83
N SER A 232 15.77 25.66 0.77
CA SER A 232 14.40 25.15 0.80
C SER A 232 14.34 23.70 0.34
N THR A 233 13.41 22.95 0.93
CA THR A 233 13.14 21.55 0.60
C THR A 233 12.26 21.48 -0.65
N VAL A 234 12.84 21.07 -1.78
CA VAL A 234 12.17 21.00 -3.09
C VAL A 234 11.85 19.55 -3.45
N LEU A 235 10.66 19.31 -4.02
CA LEU A 235 10.23 17.99 -4.49
C LEU A 235 10.95 17.59 -5.78
N MET A 236 11.43 16.35 -5.85
CA MET A 236 12.09 15.82 -7.05
C MET A 236 11.06 15.47 -8.14
N THR A 237 10.88 16.35 -9.13
CA THR A 237 10.04 16.05 -10.31
C THR A 237 10.81 15.27 -11.38
N LYS A 238 10.12 14.53 -12.25
CA LYS A 238 10.78 13.86 -13.40
C LYS A 238 11.49 14.84 -14.35
N SER A 239 11.06 16.10 -14.40
CA SER A 239 11.76 17.12 -15.20
C SER A 239 13.08 17.52 -14.55
N LYS A 240 13.05 17.86 -13.25
CA LYS A 240 14.25 18.21 -12.48
C LYS A 240 15.24 17.05 -12.39
N ALA A 241 14.75 15.81 -12.28
CA ALA A 241 15.59 14.63 -12.30
C ALA A 241 16.40 14.48 -13.61
N ARG A 242 15.82 14.82 -14.76
CA ARG A 242 16.54 14.83 -16.05
C ARG A 242 17.59 15.92 -16.10
N GLU A 243 17.27 17.10 -15.59
CA GLU A 243 18.21 18.22 -15.47
C GLU A 243 19.42 17.82 -14.60
N ILE A 244 19.17 17.24 -13.42
CA ILE A 244 20.22 16.77 -12.50
C ILE A 244 21.10 15.71 -13.15
N LEU A 245 20.52 14.77 -13.91
CA LEU A 245 21.29 13.75 -14.63
C LEU A 245 21.90 14.25 -15.96
N GLY A 246 21.71 15.52 -16.33
CA GLY A 246 22.21 16.07 -17.60
C GLY A 246 21.60 15.40 -18.84
N LEU A 247 20.37 14.92 -18.72
CA LEU A 247 19.64 14.25 -19.79
C LEU A 247 18.79 15.26 -20.57
N GLN A 248 18.59 15.01 -21.87
CA GLN A 248 17.67 15.78 -22.69
C GLN A 248 16.24 15.75 -22.11
N ALA A 249 15.52 16.86 -22.23
CA ALA A 249 14.12 16.95 -21.86
C ALA A 249 13.30 15.82 -22.52
N GLY A 250 12.52 15.10 -21.72
CA GLY A 250 11.71 13.99 -22.20
C GLY A 250 12.46 12.67 -22.44
N CYS A 251 13.76 12.56 -22.16
CA CYS A 251 14.48 11.29 -22.22
C CYS A 251 13.80 10.23 -21.32
N LYS A 252 13.52 9.07 -21.91
CA LYS A 252 12.89 7.90 -21.26
C LYS A 252 13.72 6.63 -21.44
N ASP A 253 14.86 6.70 -22.11
CA ASP A 253 15.69 5.53 -22.38
C ASP A 253 16.37 5.06 -21.08
N PRO A 254 16.04 3.85 -20.58
CA PRO A 254 16.59 3.34 -19.33
C PRO A 254 18.11 3.16 -19.39
N VAL A 255 18.69 2.89 -20.56
CA VAL A 255 20.13 2.70 -20.73
C VAL A 255 20.85 4.03 -20.54
N LEU A 256 20.37 5.09 -21.19
CA LEU A 256 20.94 6.43 -21.06
C LEU A 256 20.78 6.98 -19.63
N ILE A 257 19.61 6.77 -19.01
CA ILE A 257 19.37 7.17 -17.62
C ILE A 257 20.37 6.48 -16.68
N LYS A 258 20.58 5.17 -16.84
CA LYS A 258 21.53 4.39 -16.03
C LYS A 258 22.97 4.78 -16.29
N GLN A 259 23.35 5.08 -17.54
CA GLN A 259 24.69 5.52 -17.89
C GLN A 259 25.01 6.89 -17.29
N ALA A 260 24.09 7.85 -17.39
CA ALA A 260 24.24 9.18 -16.80
C ALA A 260 24.37 9.09 -15.26
N TYR A 261 23.50 8.30 -14.62
CA TYR A 261 23.59 8.04 -13.19
C TYR A 261 24.95 7.44 -12.80
N ARG A 262 25.42 6.39 -13.48
CA ARG A 262 26.70 5.75 -13.18
C ARG A 262 27.87 6.73 -13.27
N LYS A 263 27.87 7.58 -14.30
CA LYS A 263 28.90 8.60 -14.49
C LYS A 263 28.93 9.58 -13.31
N MET A 264 27.78 10.19 -12.99
CA MET A 264 27.71 11.19 -11.91
C MET A 264 27.89 10.58 -10.52
N ALA A 265 27.37 9.37 -10.28
CA ALA A 265 27.56 8.64 -9.04
C ALA A 265 29.05 8.33 -8.82
N PHE A 266 29.77 7.93 -9.87
CA PHE A 266 31.22 7.73 -9.80
C PHE A 266 31.98 9.05 -9.56
N ASP A 267 31.55 10.15 -10.16
CA ASP A 267 32.22 11.45 -10.01
C ASP A 267 32.04 12.07 -8.63
N LEU A 268 30.91 11.79 -7.97
CA LEU A 268 30.49 12.44 -6.71
C LEU A 268 30.53 11.50 -5.50
N HIS A 269 30.97 10.25 -5.64
CA HIS A 269 30.94 9.27 -4.54
C HIS A 269 31.82 9.71 -3.35
N PRO A 270 31.31 9.68 -2.10
CA PRO A 270 32.07 10.11 -0.92
C PRO A 270 33.39 9.34 -0.75
N ASP A 271 33.42 8.04 -1.04
CA ASP A 271 34.63 7.21 -0.95
C ASP A 271 35.80 7.70 -1.81
N ARG A 272 35.55 8.50 -2.87
CA ARG A 272 36.63 9.07 -3.68
C ARG A 272 37.36 10.21 -2.99
N PHE A 273 36.78 10.78 -1.93
CA PHE A 273 37.31 11.96 -1.28
C PHE A 273 38.00 11.67 0.06
N VAL A 274 37.96 10.42 0.55
CA VAL A 274 38.54 9.98 1.83
C VAL A 274 40.04 10.27 1.94
N ASN A 275 40.77 10.30 0.82
CA ASN A 275 42.21 10.59 0.76
C ASN A 275 42.54 11.79 -0.15
N SER A 276 41.59 12.68 -0.41
CA SER A 276 41.79 13.83 -1.30
C SER A 276 42.16 15.10 -0.52
N GLU A 277 42.93 16.02 -1.12
CA GLU A 277 43.24 17.36 -0.55
C GLU A 277 42.03 18.32 -0.52
N ARG A 278 40.81 17.79 -0.62
CA ARG A 278 39.59 18.60 -0.64
C ARG A 278 39.24 19.10 0.76
N THR A 279 38.64 20.28 0.81
CA THR A 279 38.12 20.82 2.07
C THR A 279 36.89 20.04 2.52
N GLU A 280 36.60 20.08 3.82
CA GLU A 280 35.40 19.44 4.39
C GLU A 280 34.10 19.94 3.72
N GLU A 281 34.05 21.23 3.37
CA GLU A 281 32.93 21.86 2.66
C GLU A 281 32.73 21.29 1.24
N GLU A 282 33.81 20.97 0.53
CA GLU A 282 33.74 20.36 -0.81
C GLU A 282 33.26 18.90 -0.75
N ILE A 283 33.63 18.18 0.31
CA ILE A 283 33.19 16.80 0.57
C ILE A 283 31.70 16.79 0.92
N ASP A 284 31.24 17.69 1.79
CA ASP A 284 29.81 17.83 2.13
C ASP A 284 28.99 18.21 0.88
N THR A 285 29.47 19.19 0.10
CA THR A 285 28.81 19.59 -1.15
C THR A 285 28.72 18.44 -2.15
N SER A 286 29.79 17.64 -2.28
CA SER A 286 29.80 16.48 -3.19
C SER A 286 28.84 15.39 -2.71
N SER A 287 28.78 15.14 -1.39
CA SER A 287 27.87 14.17 -0.77
C SER A 287 26.40 14.56 -0.95
N LYS A 288 26.07 15.85 -0.77
CA LYS A 288 24.73 16.39 -1.06
C LYS A 288 24.36 16.23 -2.53
N LYS A 289 25.28 16.55 -3.46
CA LYS A 289 25.06 16.35 -4.90
C LYS A 289 24.88 14.87 -5.26
N PHE A 290 25.66 13.97 -4.66
CA PHE A 290 25.51 12.53 -4.84
C PHE A 290 24.12 12.04 -4.42
N LEU A 291 23.62 12.53 -3.26
CA LEU A 291 22.27 12.22 -2.80
C LEU A 291 21.21 12.70 -3.80
N SER A 292 21.33 13.94 -4.31
CA SER A 292 20.42 14.47 -5.34
C SER A 292 20.46 13.65 -6.64
N VAL A 293 21.63 13.18 -7.06
CA VAL A 293 21.80 12.30 -8.24
C VAL A 293 21.13 10.94 -8.01
N LYS A 294 21.27 10.37 -6.82
CA LYS A 294 20.60 9.11 -6.44
C LYS A 294 19.08 9.27 -6.47
N ILE A 295 18.56 10.32 -5.84
CA ILE A 295 17.13 10.66 -5.82
C ILE A 295 16.60 10.88 -7.25
N ALA A 296 17.34 11.60 -8.10
CA ALA A 296 16.97 11.83 -9.49
C ALA A 296 16.86 10.51 -10.30
N TYR A 297 17.81 9.59 -10.11
CA TYR A 297 17.78 8.28 -10.75
C TYR A 297 16.57 7.45 -10.28
N GLU A 298 16.27 7.45 -8.98
CA GLU A 298 15.10 6.77 -8.42
C GLU A 298 13.79 7.37 -8.95
N ALA A 299 13.68 8.69 -9.05
CA ALA A 299 12.50 9.38 -9.59
C ALA A 299 12.22 9.03 -11.07
N LEU A 300 13.28 8.82 -11.87
CA LEU A 300 13.13 8.45 -13.29
C LEU A 300 12.88 6.96 -13.50
N THR A 301 13.23 6.13 -12.53
CA THR A 301 13.00 4.68 -12.57
C THR A 301 11.70 4.24 -11.88
N SER A 302 11.07 5.13 -11.10
CA SER A 302 9.72 4.94 -10.54
C SER A 302 8.62 5.14 -11.58
N GLY A 303 7.60 4.28 -11.56
CA GLY A 303 6.38 4.46 -12.36
C GLY A 303 6.68 4.51 -13.86
N VAL A 304 7.47 3.56 -14.37
CA VAL A 304 7.89 3.50 -15.79
C VAL A 304 7.02 2.49 -16.54
N ARG A 305 6.44 2.92 -17.66
CA ARG A 305 5.65 2.07 -18.56
C ARG A 305 6.53 1.47 -19.65
N GLY A 306 6.17 0.27 -20.11
CA GLY A 306 6.80 -0.37 -21.27
C GLY A 306 8.20 -0.94 -21.01
N SER A 307 8.65 -0.98 -19.76
CA SER A 307 9.81 -1.79 -19.37
C SER A 307 9.40 -3.25 -19.37
N VAL A 308 10.28 -4.12 -19.87
CA VAL A 308 10.14 -5.56 -19.73
C VAL A 308 10.93 -6.05 -18.52
N ASP A 309 10.44 -7.07 -17.84
CA ASP A 309 11.19 -7.75 -16.79
C ASP A 309 12.26 -8.69 -17.38
N ALA A 310 12.97 -9.42 -16.51
CA ALA A 310 14.02 -10.36 -16.93
C ALA A 310 13.49 -11.52 -17.78
N ASN A 311 12.19 -11.79 -17.73
CA ASN A 311 11.51 -12.84 -18.47
C ASN A 311 10.93 -12.34 -19.81
N GLY A 312 11.04 -11.04 -20.09
CA GLY A 312 10.48 -10.40 -21.28
C GLY A 312 9.02 -9.96 -21.15
N ASP A 313 8.43 -10.10 -19.96
CA ASP A 313 7.05 -9.72 -19.71
C ASP A 313 6.96 -8.21 -19.43
N ALA A 314 5.86 -7.60 -19.89
CA ALA A 314 5.60 -6.19 -19.63
C ALA A 314 5.46 -5.95 -18.13
N LYS A 315 6.38 -5.17 -17.56
CA LYS A 315 6.36 -4.81 -16.15
C LYS A 315 5.17 -3.90 -15.87
N SER A 316 4.45 -4.20 -14.79
CA SER A 316 3.38 -3.35 -14.30
C SER A 316 3.91 -1.96 -13.95
N TRP A 317 3.21 -0.93 -14.42
CA TRP A 317 3.53 0.44 -14.05
C TRP A 317 3.22 0.68 -12.57
N TYR A 318 2.10 0.13 -12.09
CA TYR A 318 1.73 0.21 -10.69
C TYR A 318 2.80 -0.39 -9.77
N GLU A 319 3.29 -1.60 -10.07
CA GLU A 319 4.37 -2.27 -9.32
C GLU A 319 5.66 -1.45 -9.30
N SER A 320 5.95 -0.72 -10.38
CA SER A 320 7.17 0.08 -10.48
C SER A 320 7.16 1.39 -9.68
N LEU A 321 6.02 1.79 -9.10
CA LEU A 321 5.93 2.99 -8.26
C LEU A 321 6.79 2.83 -6.99
N GLY A 322 7.42 3.91 -6.54
CA GLY A 322 8.34 3.92 -5.40
C GLY A 322 9.72 3.28 -5.66
N GLY A 323 9.95 2.73 -6.86
CA GLY A 323 11.25 2.19 -7.27
C GLY A 323 11.76 1.09 -6.32
N LYS A 324 13.04 1.17 -5.94
CA LYS A 324 13.66 0.18 -5.03
C LYS A 324 13.21 0.31 -3.57
N SER A 325 12.60 1.44 -3.22
CA SER A 325 12.21 1.74 -1.84
C SER A 325 10.85 1.13 -1.46
N ARG A 326 10.05 0.71 -2.46
CA ARG A 326 8.79 0.01 -2.25
C ARG A 326 9.01 -1.49 -2.39
N THR A 327 9.19 -2.16 -1.27
CA THR A 327 9.50 -3.59 -1.19
C THR A 327 8.30 -4.44 -0.76
N GLU A 328 7.20 -3.80 -0.36
CA GLU A 328 6.06 -4.46 0.32
C GLU A 328 4.84 -4.62 -0.60
N PHE A 329 5.04 -4.56 -1.92
CA PHE A 329 4.01 -4.90 -2.87
C PHE A 329 4.02 -6.42 -3.10
N PHE A 330 2.90 -7.07 -2.86
CA PHE A 330 2.74 -8.52 -3.00
C PHE A 330 1.64 -8.84 -4.02
N GLY A 331 2.03 -9.34 -5.20
CA GLY A 331 1.08 -9.77 -6.22
C GLY A 331 1.75 -10.55 -7.35
N PRO A 332 1.00 -11.40 -8.07
CA PRO A 332 -0.39 -11.81 -7.80
C PRO A 332 -0.50 -12.75 -6.58
N ILE A 333 -1.59 -12.62 -5.82
CA ILE A 333 -1.89 -13.48 -4.67
C ILE A 333 -2.55 -14.78 -5.14
N GLU A 334 -2.02 -15.91 -4.70
CA GLU A 334 -2.66 -17.21 -4.88
C GLU A 334 -3.86 -17.36 -3.93
N LEU A 335 -5.06 -17.42 -4.50
CA LEU A 335 -6.28 -17.56 -3.71
C LEU A 335 -6.44 -18.97 -3.15
N MET A 336 -6.78 -19.03 -1.87
CA MET A 336 -7.08 -20.26 -1.14
C MET A 336 -8.55 -20.65 -1.31
N SER A 337 -8.87 -21.93 -1.10
CA SER A 337 -10.27 -22.38 -0.97
C SER A 337 -10.99 -21.64 0.15
N MET A 338 -12.28 -21.34 -0.04
CA MET A 338 -13.10 -20.64 0.96
C MET A 338 -13.13 -21.36 2.31
N GLU A 339 -13.12 -22.71 2.36
CA GLU A 339 -13.10 -23.43 3.63
C GLU A 339 -11.80 -23.18 4.40
N LYS A 340 -10.65 -23.25 3.71
CA LYS A 340 -9.33 -23.01 4.31
C LYS A 340 -9.18 -21.55 4.77
N ALA A 341 -9.59 -20.60 3.94
CA ALA A 341 -9.54 -19.18 4.28
C ALA A 341 -10.47 -18.85 5.46
N GLY A 342 -11.71 -19.36 5.43
CA GLY A 342 -12.68 -19.17 6.52
C GLY A 342 -12.26 -19.85 7.83
N ALA A 343 -11.57 -20.98 7.79
CA ALA A 343 -11.03 -21.60 9.00
C ALA A 343 -9.97 -20.73 9.68
N LEU A 344 -9.16 -20.00 8.92
CA LEU A 344 -8.14 -19.08 9.46
C LEU A 344 -8.77 -17.77 9.95
N CYS A 345 -9.54 -17.08 9.11
CA CYS A 345 -10.14 -15.78 9.43
C CYS A 345 -11.17 -15.80 10.57
N ASN A 346 -11.70 -16.97 10.94
CA ASN A 346 -12.65 -17.10 12.05
C ASN A 346 -12.02 -17.67 13.33
N LYS A 347 -10.75 -18.10 13.31
CA LYS A 347 -10.11 -18.77 14.46
C LYS A 347 -8.76 -18.19 14.85
N ALA A 348 -7.95 -17.75 13.89
CA ALA A 348 -6.57 -17.36 14.11
C ALA A 348 -6.38 -15.84 14.23
N PHE A 349 -7.22 -15.06 13.54
CA PHE A 349 -7.18 -13.60 13.54
C PHE A 349 -8.56 -13.05 13.19
N LYS A 350 -8.82 -11.77 13.49
CA LYS A 350 -10.01 -11.06 13.00
C LYS A 350 -9.61 -10.26 11.76
N SER A 351 -10.52 -10.11 10.81
CA SER A 351 -10.30 -9.27 9.65
C SER A 351 -11.60 -8.69 9.14
N ALA A 352 -11.51 -7.62 8.35
CA ALA A 352 -12.62 -7.05 7.63
C ALA A 352 -12.14 -6.33 6.38
N VAL A 353 -13.02 -6.23 5.38
CA VAL A 353 -12.81 -5.45 4.16
C VAL A 353 -13.75 -4.24 4.11
N ALA A 354 -13.26 -3.13 3.56
CA ALA A 354 -14.01 -1.92 3.24
C ALA A 354 -13.74 -1.47 1.79
N CYS A 355 -14.68 -0.72 1.20
CA CYS A 355 -14.45 -0.08 -0.09
C CYS A 355 -13.40 1.04 0.03
N VAL A 356 -12.57 1.18 -1.00
CA VAL A 356 -11.82 2.44 -1.20
C VAL A 356 -12.71 3.50 -1.84
N ASP A 357 -12.26 4.74 -1.81
CA ASP A 357 -12.85 5.83 -2.57
C ASP A 357 -13.00 5.45 -4.07
N PRO A 358 -14.23 5.49 -4.64
CA PRO A 358 -14.44 5.23 -6.06
C PRO A 358 -13.60 6.13 -6.98
N ASP A 359 -13.34 7.38 -6.59
CA ASP A 359 -12.54 8.31 -7.39
C ASP A 359 -11.08 7.87 -7.49
N LEU A 360 -10.55 7.27 -6.41
CA LEU A 360 -9.23 6.64 -6.43
C LEU A 360 -9.21 5.49 -7.46
N THR A 361 -10.18 4.58 -7.40
CA THR A 361 -10.28 3.47 -8.37
C THR A 361 -10.34 4.00 -9.80
N MET A 362 -11.20 4.99 -10.04
CA MET A 362 -11.43 5.57 -11.36
C MET A 362 -10.21 6.31 -11.92
N ALA A 363 -9.40 6.96 -11.08
CA ALA A 363 -8.15 7.58 -11.50
C ALA A 363 -7.16 6.57 -12.10
N PHE A 364 -7.06 5.37 -11.52
CA PHE A 364 -6.22 4.29 -12.05
C PHE A 364 -6.81 3.66 -13.30
N VAL A 365 -8.13 3.44 -13.33
CA VAL A 365 -8.85 2.96 -14.53
C VAL A 365 -8.63 3.90 -15.71
N ALA A 366 -8.84 5.20 -15.53
CA ALA A 366 -8.65 6.21 -16.58
C ALA A 366 -7.21 6.22 -17.09
N ARG A 367 -6.23 6.08 -16.19
CA ARG A 367 -4.81 6.03 -16.54
C ARG A 367 -4.45 4.79 -17.34
N ASN A 368 -5.01 3.63 -16.99
CA ASN A 368 -4.80 2.38 -17.73
C ASN A 368 -5.41 2.46 -19.14
N GLN A 369 -6.62 3.02 -19.25
CA GLN A 369 -7.26 3.27 -20.56
C GLN A 369 -6.41 4.22 -21.42
N ALA A 370 -5.89 5.30 -20.84
CA ALA A 370 -5.06 6.27 -21.56
C ALA A 370 -3.73 5.69 -22.04
N ALA A 371 -3.17 4.71 -21.32
CA ALA A 371 -1.87 4.11 -21.65
C ALA A 371 -1.90 3.14 -22.84
N LYS A 372 -3.09 2.67 -23.24
CA LYS A 372 -3.29 1.76 -24.38
C LYS A 372 -3.80 2.48 -25.64
N ARG A 373 -4.04 3.78 -25.58
CA ARG A 373 -4.29 4.66 -26.73
C ARG A 373 -2.96 5.19 -27.24
#